data_AF-A0A9E3TW64-F1
#
_entry.id   AF-A0A9E3TW64-F1
#
_cell.length_a   1.000
_cell.length_b   1.000
_cell.length_c   1.000
_cell.angle_alpha   90.00
_cell.angle_beta   90.00
_cell.angle_gamma   90.00
#
_symmetry.space_group_name_H-M   'P 1'
#
loop_
_entity.id
_entity.type
_entity.pdbx_description
1 polymer ?
#
loop_
_entity_poly.entity_id
_entity_poly.type
_entity_poly.pdbx_seq_one_letter_code
_entity_poly.pdbx_strand_id
1 'polypeptide(L)'
;MAGRIEVLRNGQRVCIAGIDSDGVLCAIVNHVKHASRQPKYGLSITGLGKYHPADNQSQHVSWPAPGVEIGDEITIRIMQPGAFDPPEGMLPSPSSTIDDPLFGRLRYHINVWVGKVPYSKSPFEIADVNLVAPESGPLESQRVAFREFVDRHVELWPSVARALVRCHAGVASVAELQDRLNPRIQFIMQHEDGRVSVRYSINGEQGERVVVITFRNWEIAEVYALD
;
A
#
# COMPACT_ATOMS: atom_id res chain seq x y z
N MET A 1 6.85 -0.91 25.47
CA MET A 1 5.77 -1.61 26.21
C MET A 1 4.66 -1.87 25.24
N ALA A 2 4.17 -3.12 25.17
CA ALA A 2 3.15 -3.54 24.21
C ALA A 2 1.84 -2.77 24.41
N GLY A 3 1.39 -2.05 23.39
CA GLY A 3 -0.01 -1.63 23.32
C GLY A 3 -0.91 -2.86 23.19
N ARG A 4 -2.10 -2.82 23.80
CA ARG A 4 -3.08 -3.90 23.70
C ARG A 4 -4.47 -3.35 23.45
N ILE A 5 -5.26 -4.09 22.69
CA ILE A 5 -6.68 -3.80 22.49
C ILE A 5 -7.52 -5.03 22.83
N GLU A 6 -8.52 -4.87 23.67
CA GLU A 6 -9.56 -5.88 23.88
C GLU A 6 -10.73 -5.58 22.96
N VAL A 7 -11.23 -6.61 22.28
CA VAL A 7 -12.40 -6.51 21.41
C VAL A 7 -13.50 -7.42 21.94
N LEU A 8 -14.70 -6.87 22.07
CA LEU A 8 -15.90 -7.59 22.47
C LEU A 8 -17.01 -7.43 21.42
N ARG A 9 -17.80 -8.48 21.23
CA ARG A 9 -19.04 -8.47 20.44
C ARG A 9 -20.20 -8.79 21.36
N ASN A 10 -21.19 -7.90 21.46
CA ASN A 10 -22.35 -8.04 22.33
C ASN A 10 -21.96 -8.37 23.79
N GLY A 11 -20.92 -7.71 24.29
CA GLY A 11 -20.35 -7.94 25.63
C GLY A 11 -19.51 -9.21 25.79
N GLN A 12 -19.43 -10.10 24.79
CA GLN A 12 -18.59 -11.30 24.82
C GLN A 12 -17.19 -11.00 24.27
N ARG A 13 -16.15 -11.40 24.99
CA ARG A 13 -14.75 -11.21 24.57
C ARG A 13 -14.48 -12.01 23.29
N VAL A 14 -14.06 -11.32 22.24
CA VAL A 14 -13.55 -11.91 21.00
C VAL A 14 -12.07 -12.23 21.17
N CYS A 15 -11.25 -11.22 21.47
CA CYS A 15 -9.83 -11.39 21.77
C CYS A 15 -9.26 -10.19 22.53
N ILE A 16 -8.05 -10.37 23.06
CA ILE A 16 -7.11 -9.32 23.44
C ILE A 16 -5.96 -9.40 22.44
N ALA A 17 -5.86 -8.42 21.54
CA ALA A 17 -4.76 -8.32 20.58
C ALA A 17 -3.60 -7.49 21.15
N GLY A 18 -2.38 -7.84 20.76
CA GLY A 18 -1.17 -7.19 21.25
C GLY A 18 0.05 -7.38 20.35
N ILE A 19 1.03 -6.48 20.46
CA ILE A 19 2.32 -6.54 19.77
C ILE A 19 3.41 -6.17 20.79
N ASP A 20 4.42 -7.03 20.91
CA ASP A 20 5.49 -6.87 21.91
C ASP A 20 6.59 -5.87 21.51
N SER A 21 6.61 -5.43 20.25
CA SER A 21 7.57 -4.46 19.71
C SER A 21 6.92 -3.15 19.27
N ASP A 22 7.73 -2.26 18.69
CA ASP A 22 7.23 -1.18 17.85
C ASP A 22 6.37 -1.76 16.73
N GLY A 23 5.23 -1.12 16.47
CA GLY A 23 4.25 -1.64 15.54
C GLY A 23 2.93 -0.89 15.59
N VAL A 24 1.96 -1.41 14.85
CA VAL A 24 0.60 -0.89 14.77
C VAL A 24 -0.37 -2.00 15.15
N LEU A 25 -1.34 -1.69 16.01
CA LEU A 25 -2.51 -2.52 16.28
C LEU A 25 -3.76 -1.81 15.78
N CYS A 26 -4.68 -2.57 15.19
CA CYS A 26 -5.89 -2.03 14.62
C CYS A 26 -7.08 -2.95 14.88
N ALA A 27 -8.22 -2.36 15.22
CA ALA A 27 -9.53 -3.01 15.17
C ALA A 27 -10.46 -2.12 14.34
N ILE A 28 -10.96 -2.66 13.22
CA ILE A 28 -11.72 -1.94 12.21
C ILE A 28 -13.08 -2.60 12.05
N VAL A 29 -14.14 -1.81 12.15
CA VAL A 29 -15.47 -2.19 11.65
C VAL A 29 -15.66 -1.52 10.30
N ASN A 30 -15.89 -2.31 9.25
CA ASN A 30 -16.04 -1.82 7.89
C ASN A 30 -17.45 -2.09 7.35
N HIS A 31 -18.00 -1.14 6.61
CA HIS A 31 -19.22 -1.31 5.80
C HIS A 31 -18.84 -1.20 4.33
N VAL A 32 -19.05 -2.27 3.58
CA VAL A 32 -18.71 -2.37 2.16
C VAL A 32 -20.00 -2.45 1.35
N LYS A 33 -20.21 -1.46 0.48
CA LYS A 33 -21.35 -1.41 -0.45
C LYS A 33 -20.83 -1.36 -1.89
N HIS A 34 -21.21 -2.37 -2.68
CA HIS A 34 -20.99 -2.38 -4.12
C HIS A 34 -22.33 -2.21 -4.85
N ALA A 35 -22.33 -1.56 -6.01
CA ALA A 35 -23.56 -1.21 -6.74
C ALA A 35 -24.47 -2.42 -7.04
N SER A 36 -23.91 -3.62 -7.19
CA SER A 36 -24.61 -4.86 -7.55
C SER A 36 -24.63 -5.94 -6.47
N ARG A 37 -24.18 -5.64 -5.23
CA ARG A 37 -24.10 -6.63 -4.15
C ARG A 37 -24.79 -6.14 -2.89
N GLN A 38 -25.31 -7.07 -2.10
CA GLN A 38 -25.79 -6.73 -0.76
C GLN A 38 -24.64 -6.15 0.08
N PRO A 39 -24.91 -5.09 0.86
CA PRO A 39 -23.91 -4.53 1.76
C PRO A 39 -23.39 -5.58 2.73
N LYS A 40 -22.10 -5.52 3.04
CA LYS A 40 -21.47 -6.40 4.02
C LYS A 40 -20.84 -5.58 5.13
N TYR A 41 -21.00 -6.05 6.36
CA TYR A 41 -20.25 -5.57 7.51
C TYR A 41 -19.11 -6.54 7.78
N GLY A 42 -17.97 -6.01 8.18
CA GLY A 42 -16.82 -6.78 8.60
C GLY A 42 -16.24 -6.23 9.88
N LEU A 43 -15.61 -7.12 10.64
CA LEU A 43 -14.69 -6.77 11.71
C LEU A 43 -13.31 -7.31 11.30
N SER A 44 -12.29 -6.50 11.49
CA SER A 44 -10.89 -6.89 11.26
C SER A 44 -10.09 -6.51 12.48
N ILE A 45 -9.34 -7.46 13.05
CA ILE A 45 -8.45 -7.22 14.18
C ILE A 45 -7.06 -7.62 13.72
N THR A 46 -6.19 -6.64 13.49
CA THR A 46 -4.91 -6.83 12.82
C THR A 46 -3.81 -6.05 13.47
N GLY A 47 -2.58 -6.39 13.12
CA GLY A 47 -1.40 -5.68 13.56
C GLY A 47 -0.23 -5.82 12.59
N LEU A 48 0.76 -4.96 12.75
CA LEU A 48 2.05 -5.01 12.07
C LEU A 48 3.15 -4.75 13.08
N GLY A 49 4.02 -5.73 13.31
CA GLY A 49 5.14 -5.60 14.24
C GLY A 49 5.90 -6.92 14.39
N LYS A 50 6.91 -6.95 15.26
CA LYS A 50 7.56 -8.20 15.66
C LYS A 50 6.71 -8.85 16.73
N TYR A 51 6.25 -10.06 16.45
CA TYR A 51 5.39 -10.79 17.36
C TYR A 51 6.23 -11.54 18.40
N HIS A 52 7.37 -12.09 17.99
CA HIS A 52 8.38 -12.64 18.88
C HIS A 52 9.65 -11.78 18.88
N PRO A 53 10.34 -11.65 20.04
CA PRO A 53 11.64 -10.97 20.10
C PRO A 53 12.70 -11.57 19.16
N ALA A 54 12.56 -12.86 18.84
CA ALA A 54 13.42 -13.58 17.91
C ALA A 54 13.09 -13.30 16.43
N ASP A 55 11.99 -12.60 16.13
CA ASP A 55 11.62 -12.28 14.76
C ASP A 55 12.57 -11.22 14.20
N ASN A 56 13.17 -11.55 13.06
CA ASN A 56 14.07 -10.64 12.34
C ASN A 56 13.31 -9.59 11.51
N GLN A 57 12.00 -9.75 11.33
CA GLN A 57 11.16 -8.87 10.50
C GLN A 57 9.78 -8.65 11.14
N SER A 58 9.20 -7.48 10.89
CA SER A 58 7.80 -7.22 11.23
C SER A 58 6.88 -8.09 10.39
N GLN A 59 5.80 -8.57 10.99
CA GLN A 59 4.82 -9.43 10.36
C GLN A 59 3.44 -8.81 10.48
N HIS A 60 2.63 -8.99 9.44
CA HIS A 60 1.20 -8.72 9.54
C HIS A 60 0.54 -9.86 10.29
N VAL A 61 -0.10 -9.54 11.40
CA VAL A 61 -0.81 -10.49 12.24
C VAL A 61 -2.28 -10.17 12.27
N SER A 62 -3.11 -11.18 12.46
CA SER A 62 -4.56 -11.07 12.59
C SER A 62 -5.06 -11.96 13.70
N TRP A 63 -6.05 -11.45 14.44
CA TRP A 63 -6.78 -12.18 15.47
C TRP A 63 -8.15 -12.62 14.94
N PRO A 64 -8.79 -13.60 15.60
CA PRO A 64 -10.14 -14.01 15.26
C PRO A 64 -11.06 -12.81 15.19
N ALA A 65 -11.75 -12.67 14.07
CA ALA A 65 -12.72 -11.61 13.85
C ALA A 65 -14.03 -12.25 13.38
N PRO A 66 -15.03 -12.42 14.27
CA PRO A 66 -16.30 -13.04 13.90
C PRO A 66 -17.05 -12.18 12.88
N GLY A 67 -17.92 -12.82 12.09
CA GLY A 67 -18.87 -12.10 11.25
C GLY A 67 -19.72 -11.14 12.09
N VAL A 68 -19.97 -9.94 11.55
CA VAL A 68 -20.77 -8.89 12.20
C VAL A 68 -22.04 -8.67 11.38
N GLU A 69 -23.15 -8.52 12.09
CA GLU A 69 -24.47 -8.28 11.52
C GLU A 69 -25.08 -6.98 12.06
N ILE A 70 -26.15 -6.51 11.40
CA ILE A 70 -26.89 -5.34 11.87
C ILE A 70 -27.48 -5.64 13.25
N GLY A 71 -27.23 -4.74 14.21
CA GLY A 71 -27.69 -4.88 15.59
C GLY A 71 -26.62 -5.39 16.55
N ASP A 72 -25.48 -5.88 16.04
CA ASP A 72 -24.33 -6.19 16.88
C ASP A 72 -23.69 -4.92 17.47
N GLU A 73 -23.26 -5.01 18.73
CA GLU A 73 -22.42 -4.03 19.39
C GLU A 73 -20.97 -4.52 19.39
N ILE A 74 -20.05 -3.70 18.87
CA ILE A 74 -18.61 -3.94 18.96
C ILE A 74 -18.01 -2.94 19.96
N THR A 75 -17.41 -3.47 21.04
CA THR A 75 -16.66 -2.67 22.01
C THR A 75 -15.18 -2.88 21.80
N ILE A 76 -14.41 -1.79 21.70
CA ILE A 76 -12.95 -1.80 21.62
C ILE A 76 -12.40 -1.07 22.85
N ARG A 77 -11.52 -1.71 23.61
CA ARG A 77 -10.89 -1.11 24.80
C ARG A 77 -9.37 -1.07 24.62
N ILE A 78 -8.78 0.09 24.88
CA ILE A 78 -7.32 0.21 24.98
C ILE A 78 -6.92 -0.25 26.37
N MET A 79 -6.04 -1.25 26.43
CA MET A 79 -5.63 -1.90 27.67
C MET A 79 -4.22 -1.45 28.06
N GLN A 80 -3.93 -1.52 29.37
CA GLN A 80 -2.55 -1.43 29.87
C GLN A 80 -1.66 -2.51 29.23
N PRO A 81 -0.31 -2.44 29.29
CA PRO A 81 0.55 -3.54 28.86
C PRO A 81 0.31 -4.86 29.62
N GLY A 82 0.55 -6.01 28.98
CA GLY A 82 0.38 -7.34 29.59
C GLY A 82 0.20 -8.46 28.56
N ALA A 83 -0.30 -9.63 28.98
CA ALA A 83 -0.51 -10.78 28.09
C ALA A 83 -1.66 -10.54 27.09
N PHE A 84 -1.51 -11.04 25.88
CA PHE A 84 -2.54 -10.99 24.83
C PHE A 84 -2.75 -12.38 24.24
N ASP A 85 -3.87 -12.58 23.55
CA ASP A 85 -4.16 -13.83 22.86
C ASP A 85 -3.24 -13.95 21.64
N PRO A 86 -2.79 -15.15 21.25
CA PRO A 86 -1.96 -15.32 20.06
C PRO A 86 -2.76 -15.04 18.78
N PRO A 87 -2.15 -14.51 17.71
CA PRO A 87 -2.81 -14.30 16.43
C PRO A 87 -3.10 -15.66 15.77
N GLU A 88 -4.24 -15.75 15.10
CA GLU A 88 -4.65 -16.94 14.34
C GLU A 88 -4.11 -16.93 12.91
N GLY A 89 -3.85 -15.74 12.38
CA GLY A 89 -3.20 -15.55 11.10
C GLY A 89 -1.93 -14.73 11.29
N MET A 90 -0.77 -15.34 11.06
CA MET A 90 0.37 -14.59 10.58
C MET A 90 0.18 -14.57 9.08
N LEU A 91 -0.14 -13.41 8.48
CA LEU A 91 0.00 -13.30 7.03
C LEU A 91 1.47 -13.56 6.75
N PRO A 92 1.81 -14.68 6.12
CA PRO A 92 3.20 -15.04 5.97
C PRO A 92 3.87 -14.00 5.08
N SER A 93 5.21 -14.02 5.12
CA SER A 93 6.03 -14.02 3.92
C SER A 93 5.23 -14.21 2.62
N PRO A 94 5.56 -13.50 1.54
CA PRO A 94 4.74 -13.44 0.33
C PRO A 94 4.17 -14.81 -0.05
N SER A 95 2.84 -14.92 -0.20
CA SER A 95 2.20 -16.23 -0.37
C SER A 95 2.64 -16.92 -1.67
N SER A 96 3.11 -16.12 -2.62
CA SER A 96 3.79 -16.57 -3.83
C SER A 96 4.94 -15.63 -4.20
N THR A 97 5.97 -16.18 -4.85
CA THR A 97 7.06 -15.43 -5.48
C THR A 97 7.20 -15.90 -6.92
N ILE A 98 7.35 -14.97 -7.85
CA ILE A 98 7.62 -15.27 -9.27
C ILE A 98 8.78 -14.43 -9.78
N ASP A 99 9.46 -14.92 -10.81
CA ASP A 99 10.37 -14.13 -11.62
C ASP A 99 9.64 -13.76 -12.92
N ASP A 100 9.15 -12.52 -12.98
CA ASP A 100 8.47 -11.99 -14.16
C ASP A 100 9.49 -11.45 -15.17
N PRO A 101 9.34 -11.71 -16.48
CA PRO A 101 10.31 -11.29 -17.49
C PRO A 101 10.46 -9.77 -17.61
N LEU A 102 9.45 -8.99 -17.21
CA LEU A 102 9.47 -7.53 -17.28
C LEU A 102 9.73 -6.92 -15.90
N PHE A 103 9.08 -7.43 -14.87
CA PHE A 103 9.12 -6.85 -13.53
C PHE A 103 10.17 -7.49 -12.60
N GLY A 104 10.91 -8.49 -13.08
CA GLY A 104 11.88 -9.22 -12.29
C GLY A 104 11.23 -9.99 -11.15
N ARG A 105 11.91 -10.08 -10.01
CA ARG A 105 11.43 -10.84 -8.86
C ARG A 105 10.28 -10.11 -8.16
N LEU A 106 9.10 -10.72 -8.18
CA LEU A 106 7.88 -10.23 -7.56
C LEU A 106 7.47 -11.07 -6.36
N ARG A 107 6.87 -10.40 -5.37
CA ARG A 107 6.36 -10.98 -4.13
C ARG A 107 4.88 -10.67 -3.99
N TYR A 108 4.05 -11.70 -3.83
CA TYR A 108 2.61 -11.53 -3.71
C TYR A 108 2.20 -11.27 -2.26
N HIS A 109 1.49 -10.17 -2.05
CA HIS A 109 0.92 -9.75 -0.78
C HIS A 109 -0.52 -9.33 -1.03
N ILE A 110 -1.49 -10.16 -0.59
CA ILE A 110 -2.94 -9.87 -0.59
C ILE A 110 -3.38 -9.08 -1.84
N ASN A 111 -3.61 -9.76 -2.96
CA ASN A 111 -4.03 -9.14 -4.24
C ASN A 111 -3.02 -8.21 -4.94
N VAL A 112 -1.83 -7.99 -4.37
CA VAL A 112 -0.80 -7.14 -4.96
C VAL A 112 0.51 -7.91 -5.17
N TRP A 113 1.09 -7.80 -6.35
CA TRP A 113 2.49 -8.14 -6.57
C TRP A 113 3.37 -6.92 -6.35
N VAL A 114 4.41 -7.08 -5.52
CA VAL A 114 5.37 -6.02 -5.21
C VAL A 114 6.75 -6.42 -5.73
N GLY A 115 7.43 -5.49 -6.41
CA GLY A 115 8.78 -5.72 -6.93
C GLY A 115 9.58 -4.44 -7.09
N LYS A 116 10.84 -4.64 -7.51
CA LYS A 116 11.76 -3.57 -7.88
C LYS A 116 12.34 -3.86 -9.25
N VAL A 117 12.26 -2.88 -10.14
CA VAL A 117 12.72 -2.97 -11.52
C VAL A 117 13.79 -1.89 -11.74
N PRO A 118 14.93 -2.22 -12.35
CA PRO A 118 15.84 -1.20 -12.85
C PRO A 118 15.10 -0.26 -13.80
N TYR A 119 15.27 1.04 -13.62
CA TYR A 119 14.56 2.04 -14.39
C TYR A 119 15.55 3.09 -14.88
N SER A 120 15.85 3.10 -16.18
CA SER A 120 16.98 3.87 -16.73
C SER A 120 16.56 5.21 -17.36
N LYS A 121 15.48 5.82 -16.88
CA LYS A 121 15.02 7.13 -17.38
C LYS A 121 15.32 8.18 -16.33
N SER A 122 16.39 8.94 -16.57
CA SER A 122 16.81 10.06 -15.73
C SER A 122 15.63 10.99 -15.38
N PRO A 123 15.49 11.43 -14.11
CA PRO A 123 16.46 11.29 -13.01
C PRO A 123 16.31 9.99 -12.19
N PHE A 124 15.52 9.03 -12.67
CA PHE A 124 15.19 7.83 -11.92
C PHE A 124 16.11 6.66 -12.29
N GLU A 125 16.38 5.82 -11.28
CA GLU A 125 17.25 4.65 -11.38
C GLU A 125 16.51 3.35 -11.06
N ILE A 126 15.46 3.44 -10.22
CA ILE A 126 14.70 2.29 -9.72
C ILE A 126 13.22 2.61 -9.76
N ALA A 127 12.44 1.66 -10.25
CA ALA A 127 11.00 1.66 -10.16
C ALA A 127 10.54 0.59 -9.17
N ASP A 128 9.83 0.99 -8.11
CA ASP A 128 8.98 0.05 -7.38
C ASP A 128 7.71 -0.20 -8.18
N VAL A 129 7.23 -1.44 -8.18
CA VAL A 129 5.98 -1.80 -8.83
C VAL A 129 5.03 -2.43 -7.84
N ASN A 130 3.80 -1.92 -7.78
CA ASN A 130 2.68 -2.48 -7.06
C ASN A 130 1.58 -2.82 -8.07
N LEU A 131 1.40 -4.11 -8.35
CA LEU A 131 0.53 -4.60 -9.41
C LEU A 131 -0.66 -5.32 -8.78
N VAL A 132 -1.84 -4.72 -8.81
CA VAL A 132 -3.06 -5.36 -8.32
C VAL A 132 -3.46 -6.43 -9.33
N ALA A 133 -3.27 -7.70 -8.99
CA ALA A 133 -3.53 -8.83 -9.87
C ALA A 133 -3.79 -10.14 -9.08
N PRO A 134 -4.34 -11.17 -9.72
CA PRO A 134 -4.47 -12.49 -9.11
C PRO A 134 -3.12 -13.10 -8.74
N GLU A 135 -3.15 -14.12 -7.86
CA GLU A 135 -1.95 -14.89 -7.46
C GLU A 135 -1.31 -15.67 -8.63
N SER A 136 -1.98 -15.77 -9.78
CA SER A 136 -1.36 -16.33 -11.00
C SER A 136 -0.29 -15.43 -11.63
N GLY A 137 -0.16 -14.17 -11.18
CA GLY A 137 0.85 -13.23 -11.64
C GLY A 137 0.29 -11.94 -12.26
N PRO A 138 1.16 -11.01 -12.66
CA PRO A 138 0.78 -9.79 -13.36
C PRO A 138 0.05 -10.07 -14.67
N LEU A 139 -0.82 -9.14 -15.03
CA LEU A 139 -1.64 -9.20 -16.24
C LEU A 139 -0.85 -8.69 -17.44
N GLU A 140 -1.18 -9.18 -18.64
CA GLU A 140 -0.54 -8.67 -19.85
C GLU A 140 -0.83 -7.18 -20.08
N SER A 141 -2.02 -6.70 -19.73
CA SER A 141 -2.36 -5.28 -19.78
C SER A 141 -1.45 -4.41 -18.91
N GLN A 142 -1.04 -4.90 -17.74
CA GLN A 142 -0.08 -4.21 -16.87
C GLN A 142 1.32 -4.21 -17.49
N ARG A 143 1.76 -5.31 -18.10
CA ARG A 143 3.05 -5.36 -18.80
C ARG A 143 3.09 -4.40 -19.99
N VAL A 144 2.03 -4.38 -20.80
CA VAL A 144 1.88 -3.45 -21.94
C VAL A 144 1.92 -2.01 -21.45
N ALA A 145 1.11 -1.65 -20.46
CA ALA A 145 1.07 -0.30 -19.93
C ALA A 145 2.41 0.14 -19.31
N PHE A 146 3.13 -0.75 -18.62
CA PHE A 146 4.44 -0.40 -18.07
C PHE A 146 5.46 -0.14 -19.20
N ARG A 147 5.51 -1.00 -20.23
CA ARG A 147 6.40 -0.80 -21.39
C ARG A 147 6.08 0.51 -22.10
N GLU A 148 4.81 0.75 -22.41
CA GLU A 148 4.38 1.98 -23.08
C GLU A 148 4.71 3.22 -22.24
N PHE A 149 4.52 3.19 -20.92
CA PHE A 149 4.93 4.30 -20.05
C PHE A 149 6.44 4.52 -20.12
N VAL A 150 7.25 3.46 -19.99
CA VAL A 150 8.73 3.55 -20.06
C VAL A 150 9.17 4.17 -21.39
N ASP A 151 8.59 3.73 -22.50
CA ASP A 151 8.94 4.22 -23.84
C ASP A 151 8.57 5.70 -24.00
N ARG A 152 7.40 6.10 -23.49
CA ARG A 152 6.88 7.47 -23.61
C ARG A 152 7.34 8.41 -22.51
N HIS A 153 8.10 7.95 -21.52
CA HIS A 153 8.40 8.74 -20.33
C HIS A 153 9.08 10.08 -20.69
N VAL A 154 9.98 10.10 -21.68
CA VAL A 154 10.64 11.33 -22.15
C VAL A 154 9.63 12.34 -22.71
N GLU A 155 8.61 11.87 -23.43
CA GLU A 155 7.54 12.71 -23.99
C GLU A 155 6.61 13.24 -22.89
N LEU A 156 6.32 12.41 -21.87
CA LEU A 156 5.44 12.74 -20.75
C LEU A 156 6.13 13.67 -19.74
N TRP A 157 7.46 13.59 -19.63
CA TRP A 157 8.24 14.25 -18.58
C TRP A 157 7.99 15.76 -18.45
N PRO A 158 7.91 16.56 -19.52
CA PRO A 158 7.66 18.00 -19.38
C PRO A 158 6.34 18.32 -18.67
N SER A 159 5.28 17.53 -18.93
CA SER A 159 3.97 17.71 -18.30
C SER A 159 3.98 17.20 -16.85
N VAL A 160 4.68 16.10 -16.60
CA VAL A 160 4.91 15.56 -15.25
C VAL A 160 5.66 16.55 -14.37
N ALA A 161 6.83 17.03 -14.82
CA ALA A 161 7.65 17.96 -14.07
C ALA A 161 6.90 19.25 -13.72
N ARG A 162 6.12 19.81 -14.67
CA ARG A 162 5.27 20.97 -14.40
C ARG A 162 4.18 20.67 -13.37
N ALA A 163 3.60 19.48 -13.38
CA ALA A 163 2.62 19.08 -12.37
C ALA A 163 3.25 18.97 -10.98
N LEU A 164 4.42 18.34 -10.89
CA LEU A 164 5.18 18.19 -9.64
C LEU A 164 5.57 19.54 -9.03
N VAL A 165 6.10 20.48 -9.82
CA VAL A 165 6.43 21.86 -9.34
C VAL A 165 5.20 22.53 -8.71
N ARG A 166 3.99 22.38 -9.30
CA ARG A 166 2.77 22.97 -8.72
C ARG A 166 2.33 22.30 -7.41
N CYS A 167 2.72 21.05 -7.19
CA CYS A 167 2.33 20.28 -6.00
C CYS A 167 3.31 20.45 -4.84
N HIS A 168 4.53 20.93 -5.09
CA HIS A 168 5.55 21.14 -4.07
C HIS A 168 5.74 22.64 -3.81
N ALA A 169 5.15 23.14 -2.72
CA ALA A 169 5.13 24.58 -2.41
C ALA A 169 6.54 25.19 -2.25
N GLY A 170 7.53 24.37 -1.91
CA GLY A 170 8.92 24.78 -1.75
C GLY A 170 9.80 24.57 -2.98
N VAL A 171 9.24 24.32 -4.17
CA VAL A 171 9.99 24.11 -5.42
C VAL A 171 9.59 25.17 -6.44
N ALA A 172 10.54 26.01 -6.85
CA ALA A 172 10.27 27.16 -7.72
C ALA A 172 10.40 26.84 -9.22
N SER A 173 11.11 25.77 -9.58
CA SER A 173 11.41 25.46 -10.99
C SER A 173 11.59 23.96 -11.25
N VAL A 174 11.52 23.57 -12.52
CA VAL A 174 11.83 22.19 -12.95
C VAL A 174 13.30 21.83 -12.69
N ALA A 175 14.23 22.78 -12.79
CA ALA A 175 15.63 22.52 -12.49
C ALA A 175 15.81 22.19 -11.00
N GLU A 176 15.21 23.00 -10.11
CA GLU A 176 15.22 22.74 -8.66
C GLU A 176 14.51 21.42 -8.32
N LEU A 177 13.40 21.11 -9.00
CA LEU A 177 12.73 19.82 -8.87
C LEU A 177 13.70 18.68 -9.20
N GLN A 178 14.42 18.77 -10.32
CA GLN A 178 15.35 17.74 -10.77
C GLN A 178 16.45 17.45 -9.75
N ASP A 179 17.01 18.49 -9.13
CA ASP A 179 18.05 18.35 -8.11
C ASP A 179 17.55 17.69 -6.82
N ARG A 180 16.23 17.76 -6.58
CA ARG A 180 15.60 17.25 -5.35
C ARG A 180 14.85 15.95 -5.55
N LEU A 181 14.55 15.53 -6.78
CA LEU A 181 13.80 14.30 -7.03
C LEU A 181 14.47 13.10 -6.39
N ASN A 182 13.65 12.27 -5.73
CA ASN A 182 14.11 10.96 -5.32
C ASN A 182 14.38 10.13 -6.58
N PRO A 183 15.56 9.47 -6.71
CA PRO A 183 15.85 8.62 -7.86
C PRO A 183 14.97 7.35 -7.94
N ARG A 184 14.10 7.14 -6.94
CA ARG A 184 13.13 6.05 -6.90
C ARG A 184 11.73 6.56 -7.21
N ILE A 185 11.05 5.90 -8.15
CA ILE A 185 9.63 6.10 -8.47
C ILE A 185 8.83 4.85 -8.12
N GLN A 186 7.54 5.02 -7.90
CA GLN A 186 6.65 3.89 -7.63
C GLN A 186 5.47 3.86 -8.59
N PHE A 187 5.28 2.73 -9.26
CA PHE A 187 4.13 2.44 -10.11
C PHE A 187 3.05 1.71 -9.30
N ILE A 188 1.81 2.14 -9.47
CA ILE A 188 0.61 1.46 -8.97
C ILE A 188 -0.29 1.20 -10.17
N MET A 189 -0.51 -0.07 -10.46
CA MET A 189 -1.26 -0.50 -11.64
C MET A 189 -2.44 -1.36 -11.21
N GLN A 190 -3.65 -0.89 -11.54
CA GLN A 190 -4.90 -1.60 -11.28
C GLN A 190 -5.36 -2.38 -12.51
N HIS A 191 -6.20 -3.39 -12.30
CA HIS A 191 -6.71 -4.25 -13.37
C HIS A 191 -7.75 -3.54 -14.27
N GLU A 192 -8.60 -2.67 -13.72
CA GLU A 192 -9.94 -2.42 -14.29
C GLU A 192 -10.08 -1.20 -15.21
N ASP A 193 -9.11 -0.28 -15.30
CA ASP A 193 -9.35 1.02 -15.96
C ASP A 193 -8.24 1.48 -16.91
N GLY A 194 -7.23 0.65 -17.15
CA GLY A 194 -6.09 1.01 -18.00
C GLY A 194 -5.31 2.22 -17.48
N ARG A 195 -5.47 2.58 -16.20
CA ARG A 195 -4.74 3.69 -15.59
C ARG A 195 -3.39 3.22 -15.08
N VAL A 196 -2.41 4.09 -15.23
CA VAL A 196 -1.10 3.97 -14.59
C VAL A 196 -0.96 5.09 -13.60
N SER A 197 -0.84 4.77 -12.31
CA SER A 197 -0.54 5.78 -11.29
C SER A 197 0.94 5.71 -10.96
N VAL A 198 1.61 6.87 -10.98
CA VAL A 198 3.02 6.98 -10.65
C VAL A 198 3.19 7.94 -9.48
N ARG A 199 3.95 7.50 -8.49
CA ARG A 199 4.29 8.23 -7.29
C ARG A 199 5.68 8.82 -7.40
N TYR A 200 5.76 10.11 -7.12
CA TYR A 200 6.97 10.91 -7.12
C TYR A 200 7.16 11.50 -5.74
N SER A 201 8.41 11.56 -5.28
CA SER A 201 8.78 12.23 -4.04
C SER A 201 10.06 13.04 -4.28
N ILE A 202 10.28 14.04 -3.43
CA ILE A 202 11.49 14.84 -3.43
C ILE A 202 12.16 14.77 -2.07
N ASN A 203 13.48 14.90 -2.07
CA ASN A 203 14.28 14.97 -0.87
C ASN A 203 14.11 16.35 -0.19
N GLY A 204 14.16 16.36 1.14
CA GLY A 204 14.17 17.58 1.95
C GLY A 204 12.80 18.18 2.26
N GLU A 205 11.69 17.53 1.90
CA GLU A 205 10.37 17.90 2.43
C GLU A 205 10.11 17.26 3.80
N GLN A 206 9.33 17.95 4.64
CA GLN A 206 8.86 17.42 5.92
C GLN A 206 7.65 16.52 5.68
N GLY A 207 7.62 15.37 6.34
CA GLY A 207 6.65 14.30 6.04
C GLY A 207 7.07 13.54 4.80
N GLU A 208 6.71 12.26 4.71
CA GLU A 208 6.96 11.45 3.51
C GLU A 208 5.99 11.84 2.39
N ARG A 209 5.97 13.14 2.03
CA ARG A 209 5.02 13.69 1.06
C ARG A 209 5.29 13.06 -0.29
N VAL A 210 4.21 12.54 -0.89
CA VAL A 210 4.25 11.89 -2.20
C VAL A 210 3.21 12.53 -3.10
N VAL A 211 3.61 12.87 -4.33
CA VAL A 211 2.67 13.29 -5.37
C VAL A 211 2.35 12.10 -6.25
N VAL A 212 1.06 11.82 -6.39
CA VAL A 212 0.53 10.79 -7.29
C VAL A 212 0.04 11.46 -8.56
N ILE A 213 0.52 10.98 -9.71
CA ILE A 213 0.05 11.37 -11.03
C ILE A 213 -0.55 10.14 -11.70
N THR A 214 -1.81 10.24 -12.09
CA THR A 214 -2.54 9.16 -12.77
C THR A 214 -2.64 9.48 -14.26
N PHE A 215 -2.24 8.52 -15.10
CA PHE A 215 -2.32 8.63 -16.55
C PHE A 215 -3.50 7.81 -17.09
N ARG A 216 -4.23 8.37 -18.05
CA ARG A 216 -5.23 7.69 -18.86
C ARG A 216 -4.98 8.03 -20.31
N ASN A 217 -4.85 7.03 -21.18
CA ASN A 217 -4.48 7.22 -22.59
C ASN A 217 -3.21 8.08 -22.76
N TRP A 218 -2.26 7.96 -21.83
CA TRP A 218 -1.01 8.73 -21.81
C TRP A 218 -1.18 10.25 -21.65
N GLU A 219 -2.32 10.67 -21.12
CA GLU A 219 -2.57 12.03 -20.63
C GLU A 219 -2.68 12.03 -19.11
N ILE A 220 -2.25 13.11 -18.47
CA ILE A 220 -2.44 13.29 -17.02
C ILE A 220 -3.94 13.45 -16.76
N ALA A 221 -4.53 12.45 -16.12
CA ALA A 221 -5.93 12.44 -15.75
C ALA A 221 -6.15 13.08 -14.37
N GLU A 222 -5.26 12.77 -13.42
CA GLU A 222 -5.37 13.22 -12.03
C GLU A 222 -3.98 13.52 -11.45
N VAL A 223 -3.93 14.52 -10.56
CA VAL A 223 -2.72 14.88 -9.79
C VAL A 223 -3.17 15.21 -8.37
N TYR A 224 -2.59 14.56 -7.37
CA TYR A 224 -2.85 14.85 -5.96
C TYR A 224 -1.64 14.56 -5.08
N ALA A 225 -1.51 15.28 -3.96
CA ALA A 225 -0.49 15.06 -2.95
C ALA A 225 -1.08 14.22 -1.80
N LEU A 226 -0.26 13.33 -1.26
CA LEU A 226 -0.50 12.61 0.00
C LEU A 226 0.46 13.19 1.04
N ASP A 227 -0.11 13.74 2.12
CA ASP A 227 0.60 14.25 3.29
C ASP A 227 0.65 13.20 4.42
#